data_AF-H5T9D7-F1
#
_entry.id   AF-H5T9D7-F1
#
_cell.length_a   1.000
_cell.length_b   1.000
_cell.length_c   1.000
_cell.angle_alpha   90.00
_cell.angle_beta   90.00
_cell.angle_gamma   90.00
#
_symmetry.space_group_name_H-M   'P 1'
#
loop_
_entity.id
_entity.type
_entity.pdbx_description
1 polymer ?
#
loop_
_entity_poly.entity_id
_entity_poly.type
_entity_poly.pdbx_seq_one_letter_code
_entity_poly.pdbx_strand_id
1 'polypeptide(L)'
;MNESILPNNEYIEQHSTSGNDFALNNRTAPFFSMRKLRVIYNELVDSTGFEYSYFDSFKYQVLNSTAPRLELNRWQSIAARR
;
A
#
# COMPACT_ATOMS: atom_id res chain seq x y z
N MET A 1 32.69 37.39 28.41
CA MET A 1 31.73 37.67 27.33
C MET A 1 31.26 36.32 26.82
N ASN A 2 29.96 36.09 26.95
CA ASN A 2 29.28 34.83 26.75
C ASN A 2 29.25 34.45 25.27
N GLU A 3 29.51 33.19 24.95
CA GLU A 3 28.76 32.49 23.90
C GLU A 3 28.49 31.05 24.37
N SER A 4 27.23 30.84 24.70
CA SER A 4 26.61 29.57 25.03
C SER A 4 26.48 28.74 23.76
N ILE A 5 27.03 27.53 23.72
CA ILE A 5 26.61 26.53 22.74
C ILE A 5 26.27 25.26 23.51
N LEU A 6 24.97 25.04 23.66
CA LEU A 6 24.37 23.81 24.15
C LEU A 6 24.90 22.61 23.33
N PRO A 7 25.05 21.42 23.94
CA PRO A 7 25.21 20.22 23.15
C PRO A 7 23.94 20.07 22.32
N ASN A 8 24.08 20.14 21.00
CA ASN A 8 23.01 19.79 20.08
C ASN A 8 22.68 18.32 20.34
N ASN A 9 21.60 18.11 21.10
CA ASN A 9 20.90 16.85 21.17
C ASN A 9 20.86 16.26 19.77
N GLU A 10 21.28 15.01 19.66
CA GLU A 10 21.03 14.14 18.53
C GLU A 10 19.55 14.26 18.14
N TYR A 11 19.27 15.13 17.16
CA TYR A 11 18.18 14.87 16.24
C TYR A 11 18.63 13.63 15.48
N ILE A 12 18.27 12.48 16.04
CA ILE A 12 18.08 11.26 15.27
C ILE A 12 17.01 11.62 14.24
N GLU A 13 17.41 12.24 13.13
CA GLU A 13 16.64 12.17 11.92
C GLU A 13 16.59 10.68 11.58
N GLN A 14 15.48 10.07 11.99
CA GLN A 14 14.99 8.86 11.36
C GLN A 14 14.72 9.22 9.90
N HIS A 15 15.79 9.27 9.10
CA HIS A 15 15.71 9.00 7.69
C HIS A 15 15.21 7.57 7.61
N SER A 16 13.89 7.45 7.67
CA SER A 16 13.16 6.32 7.14
C SER A 16 13.69 6.18 5.72
N THR A 17 14.66 5.29 5.51
CA THR A 17 15.15 4.88 4.21
C THR A 17 14.03 4.09 3.54
N SER A 18 12.97 4.83 3.21
CA SER A 18 11.92 4.48 2.28
C SER A 18 12.59 4.47 0.92
N GLY A 19 13.00 3.29 0.46
CA GLY A 19 13.70 3.25 -0.81
C GLY A 19 14.06 1.91 -1.41
N ASN A 20 14.03 0.77 -0.68
CA ASN A 20 14.64 -0.44 -1.25
C ASN A 20 13.89 -1.77 -1.09
N ASP A 21 12.64 -1.80 -0.61
CA ASP A 21 11.87 -3.07 -0.51
C ASP A 21 10.74 -3.21 -1.54
N PHE A 22 10.63 -2.29 -2.51
CA PHE A 22 9.57 -2.33 -3.54
C PHE A 22 10.02 -2.91 -4.88
N ALA A 23 11.33 -3.06 -5.12
CA ALA A 23 11.86 -3.57 -6.39
C ALA A 23 11.85 -5.12 -6.48
N LEU A 24 11.89 -5.83 -5.35
CA LEU A 24 11.91 -7.31 -5.36
C LEU A 24 10.52 -7.93 -5.64
N ASN A 25 9.43 -7.21 -5.33
CA ASN A 25 8.06 -7.66 -5.56
C ASN A 25 7.59 -7.54 -7.03
N ASN A 26 8.43 -6.96 -7.90
CA ASN A 26 8.07 -6.75 -9.31
C ASN A 26 8.38 -7.98 -10.20
N ARG A 27 8.98 -9.04 -9.65
CA ARG A 27 9.34 -10.25 -10.41
C ARG A 27 8.23 -11.31 -10.48
N THR A 28 7.15 -11.15 -9.70
CA THR A 28 6.06 -12.15 -9.57
C THR A 28 4.67 -11.69 -10.02
N ALA A 29 4.46 -10.44 -10.46
CA ALA A 29 3.11 -9.99 -10.83
C ALA A 29 2.98 -9.47 -12.28
N PRO A 30 3.17 -10.29 -13.33
CA PRO A 30 2.89 -9.86 -14.70
C PRO A 30 1.40 -9.93 -15.09
N PHE A 31 0.48 -10.20 -14.15
CA PHE A 31 -0.93 -10.50 -14.51
C PHE A 31 -1.96 -9.43 -14.11
N PHE A 32 -1.59 -8.41 -13.32
CA PHE A 32 -2.55 -7.44 -12.80
C PHE A 32 -2.14 -5.99 -13.06
N SER A 33 -3.05 -5.22 -13.65
CA SER A 33 -2.90 -3.79 -13.79
C SER A 33 -3.03 -3.12 -12.42
N MET A 34 -1.96 -2.48 -11.95
CA MET A 34 -1.99 -1.67 -10.72
C MET A 34 -3.05 -0.56 -10.78
N ARG A 35 -3.29 -0.01 -11.97
CA ARG A 35 -4.36 0.97 -12.22
C ARG A 35 -5.74 0.35 -11.92
N LYS A 36 -5.97 -0.89 -12.34
CA LYS A 36 -7.24 -1.59 -12.09
C LYS A 36 -7.45 -1.87 -10.61
N LEU A 37 -6.41 -2.30 -9.89
CA LEU A 37 -6.47 -2.46 -8.44
C LEU A 37 -6.81 -1.15 -7.74
N ARG A 38 -6.21 -0.03 -8.19
CA ARG A 38 -6.48 1.30 -7.63
C ARG A 38 -7.94 1.71 -7.80
N VAL A 39 -8.50 1.50 -8.99
CA VAL A 39 -9.92 1.80 -9.27
C VAL A 39 -10.82 0.99 -8.35
N ILE A 40 -10.63 -0.34 -8.29
CA ILE A 40 -11.44 -1.21 -7.42
C ILE A 40 -11.34 -0.77 -5.95
N TYR A 41 -10.14 -0.44 -5.46
CA TYR A 41 -9.97 0.04 -4.10
C TYR A 41 -10.72 1.35 -3.84
N ASN A 42 -10.64 2.32 -4.75
CA ASN A 42 -11.32 3.61 -4.58
C ASN A 42 -12.85 3.46 -4.56
N GLU A 43 -13.41 2.53 -5.34
CA GLU A 43 -14.86 2.23 -5.29
C GLU A 43 -15.29 1.57 -3.97
N LEU A 44 -14.36 0.91 -3.29
CA LEU A 44 -14.63 0.14 -2.08
C LEU A 44 -14.22 0.86 -0.79
N VAL A 45 -13.30 1.82 -0.82
CA VAL A 45 -12.77 2.45 0.41
C VAL A 45 -13.85 3.23 1.17
N ASP A 46 -14.77 3.85 0.44
CA ASP A 46 -15.89 4.60 1.02
C ASP A 46 -17.10 3.70 1.34
N SER A 47 -16.95 2.39 1.14
CA SER A 47 -17.97 1.40 1.48
C SER A 47 -18.07 1.14 2.98
N THR A 48 -19.30 1.12 3.48
CA THR A 48 -19.62 0.40 4.72
C THR A 48 -19.26 -1.10 4.60
N GLY A 49 -18.32 -1.57 5.43
CA GLY A 49 -17.91 -2.98 5.51
C GLY A 49 -16.72 -3.38 4.64
N PHE A 50 -16.00 -2.43 4.03
CA PHE A 50 -14.71 -2.75 3.41
C PHE A 50 -13.60 -2.76 4.46
N GLU A 51 -12.80 -3.83 4.47
CA GLU A 51 -11.89 -4.15 5.57
C GLU A 51 -10.50 -3.49 5.45
N TYR A 52 -10.17 -2.89 4.31
CA TYR A 52 -8.85 -2.32 4.06
C TYR A 52 -8.86 -0.80 4.08
N SER A 53 -8.28 -0.20 5.12
CA SER A 53 -8.10 1.25 5.23
C SER A 53 -7.07 1.82 4.26
N TYR A 54 -6.13 1.00 3.77
CA TYR A 54 -5.03 1.44 2.92
C TYR A 54 -4.91 0.60 1.64
N PHE A 55 -4.55 1.27 0.54
CA PHE A 55 -4.35 0.61 -0.75
C PHE A 55 -3.28 -0.49 -0.70
N ASP A 56 -2.19 -0.29 0.05
CA ASP A 56 -1.12 -1.28 0.14
C ASP A 56 -1.56 -2.57 0.85
N SER A 57 -2.42 -2.47 1.87
CA SER A 57 -3.00 -3.64 2.54
C SER A 57 -3.87 -4.46 1.60
N PHE A 58 -4.74 -3.78 0.84
CA PHE A 58 -5.57 -4.40 -0.19
C PHE A 58 -4.72 -5.04 -1.30
N LYS A 59 -3.72 -4.31 -1.81
CA LYS A 59 -2.78 -4.79 -2.83
C LYS A 59 -2.05 -6.04 -2.34
N TYR A 60 -1.52 -6.01 -1.12
CA TYR A 60 -0.80 -7.13 -0.54
C TYR A 60 -1.70 -8.37 -0.43
N GLN A 61 -2.94 -8.21 0.03
CA GLN A 61 -3.89 -9.33 0.09
C GLN A 61 -4.12 -9.95 -1.30
N VAL A 62 -4.50 -9.13 -2.29
CA VAL A 62 -4.87 -9.64 -3.62
C VAL A 62 -3.68 -10.31 -4.29
N LEU A 63 -2.48 -9.73 -4.18
CA LEU A 63 -1.28 -10.27 -4.84
C LEU A 63 -0.70 -11.50 -4.15
N ASN A 64 -0.86 -11.65 -2.83
CA ASN A 64 -0.36 -12.80 -2.07
C ASN A 64 -1.41 -13.89 -1.82
N SER A 65 -2.61 -13.73 -2.40
CA SER A 65 -3.65 -14.75 -2.37
C SER A 65 -3.20 -16.04 -3.04
N THR A 66 -3.73 -17.18 -2.59
CA THR A 66 -3.60 -18.48 -3.27
C THR A 66 -4.14 -18.43 -4.71
N ALA A 67 -5.12 -17.56 -4.98
CA ALA A 67 -5.72 -17.39 -6.31
C ALA A 67 -5.94 -15.90 -6.64
N PRO A 68 -4.87 -15.13 -6.95
CA PRO A 68 -4.94 -13.68 -7.13
C PRO A 68 -5.95 -13.20 -8.17
N ARG A 69 -6.14 -13.98 -9.23
CA ARG A 69 -7.07 -13.64 -10.32
C ARG A 69 -8.53 -13.82 -9.92
N LEU A 70 -8.81 -14.87 -9.15
CA LEU A 70 -10.14 -15.11 -8.58
C LEU A 70 -10.47 -14.02 -7.56
N GLU A 71 -9.50 -13.66 -6.72
CA GLU A 71 -9.65 -12.62 -5.72
C GLU A 71 -9.90 -11.25 -6.35
N LEU A 72 -9.13 -10.88 -7.39
CA LEU A 72 -9.40 -9.66 -8.16
C LEU A 72 -10.82 -9.66 -8.75
N ASN A 73 -11.24 -10.78 -9.36
CA ASN A 73 -12.58 -10.88 -9.96
C ASN A 73 -13.68 -10.74 -8.91
N ARG A 74 -13.47 -11.29 -7.70
CA ARG A 74 -14.37 -11.13 -6.56
C ARG A 74 -14.50 -9.66 -6.20
N TRP A 75 -13.39 -8.97 -5.96
CA TRP A 75 -13.40 -7.55 -5.58
C TRP A 75 -13.98 -6.66 -6.68
N GLN A 76 -13.67 -6.94 -7.95
CA GLN A 76 -14.27 -6.26 -9.09
C GLN A 76 -15.80 -6.46 -9.15
N SER A 77 -16.27 -7.68 -8.88
CA SER A 77 -17.71 -7.98 -8.86
C SER A 77 -18.43 -7.29 -7.71
N ILE A 78 -17.77 -7.11 -6.56
CA ILE A 78 -18.31 -6.36 -5.42
C ILE A 78 -18.37 -4.86 -5.76
N ALA A 79 -17.30 -4.32 -6.34
CA ALA A 79 -17.24 -2.92 -6.78
C ALA A 79 -18.30 -2.60 -7.83
N ALA A 80 -18.51 -3.46 -8.83
CA ALA A 80 -19.48 -3.24 -9.91
C ALA A 80 -20.97 -3.33 -9.49
N ARG A 81 -21.27 -3.74 -8.25
CA ARG A 81 -22.63 -3.82 -7.71
C ARG A 81 -23.07 -2.55 -6.97
N ARG A 82 -22.21 -1.55 -6.92
CA ARG A 82 -22.44 -0.24 -6.31
C ARG A 82 -22.63 0.80 -7.40
#